data_AF-A0A9D7SAZ2-F1
#
_entry.id   AF-A0A9D7SAZ2-F1
#
_cell.length_a   1.000
_cell.length_b   1.000
_cell.length_c   1.000
_cell.angle_alpha   90.00
_cell.angle_beta   90.00
_cell.angle_gamma   90.00
#
_symmetry.space_group_name_H-M   'P 1'
#
loop_
_entity.id
_entity.type
_entity.pdbx_description
1 polymer ?
#
loop_
_entity_poly.entity_id
_entity_poly.type
_entity_poly.pdbx_seq_one_letter_code
_entity_poly.pdbx_strand_id
1 'polypeptide(L)'
;MLRYQAEAQSLVVQKDGKIVVVGYRENLDNDIVIVRDINENGSLDTTFDHDGIVTTTVFRYQYCKAYSIVLQTDGKLLVSGFSSFGNNLIIVLLRYNINGSLDTSFNHSGIVTLAIGSYSTHIYSMALQRMEKL
;
A
#
# COMPACT_ATOMS: atom_id res chain seq x y z
N MET A 1 8.12 -27.36 -0.55
CA MET A 1 7.52 -26.32 0.31
C MET A 1 7.78 -24.98 -0.37
N LEU A 2 6.76 -24.38 -0.99
CA LEU A 2 6.92 -23.05 -1.61
C LEU A 2 7.08 -22.03 -0.48
N ARG A 3 8.28 -21.45 -0.37
CA ARG A 3 8.55 -20.36 0.57
C ARG A 3 8.00 -19.09 -0.07
N TYR A 4 6.85 -18.61 0.39
CA TYR A 4 6.38 -17.27 0.04
C TYR A 4 7.31 -16.28 0.75
N GLN A 5 8.13 -15.55 -0.01
CA GLN A 5 8.93 -14.45 0.54
C GLN A 5 8.01 -13.24 0.72
N ALA A 6 8.27 -12.41 1.73
CA ALA A 6 7.60 -11.13 1.90
C ALA A 6 8.67 -10.09 2.21
N GLU A 7 8.56 -8.92 1.59
CA GLU A 7 9.52 -7.85 1.74
C GLU A 7 8.82 -6.59 2.22
N ALA A 8 9.28 -6.04 3.35
CA ALA A 8 8.90 -4.72 3.81
C ALA A 8 9.73 -3.67 3.05
N GLN A 9 9.06 -2.61 2.57
CA GLN A 9 9.68 -1.57 1.75
C GLN A 9 9.68 -0.19 2.42
N SER A 10 8.60 0.14 3.15
CA SER A 10 8.47 1.44 3.80
C SER A 10 7.59 1.34 5.05
N LEU A 11 7.71 2.31 5.95
CA LEU A 11 6.86 2.43 7.13
C LEU A 11 6.47 3.87 7.43
N VAL A 12 5.40 4.03 8.21
CA VAL A 12 4.99 5.29 8.85
C VAL A 12 4.57 5.02 10.29
N VAL A 13 4.62 6.06 11.12
CA VAL A 13 4.13 6.02 12.51
C VAL A 13 2.85 6.84 12.62
N GLN A 14 1.78 6.22 13.12
CA GLN A 14 0.50 6.87 13.41
C GLN A 14 0.59 7.73 14.68
N LYS A 15 -0.38 8.63 14.90
CA LYS A 15 -0.37 9.55 16.06
C LYS A 15 -0.45 8.84 17.41
N ASP A 16 -1.00 7.64 17.44
CA ASP A 16 -1.09 6.76 18.61
C ASP A 16 0.17 5.90 18.83
N GLY A 17 1.21 6.09 18.00
CA GLY A 17 2.48 5.37 18.10
C GLY A 17 2.52 4.05 17.34
N LYS A 18 1.41 3.62 16.73
CA LYS A 18 1.37 2.39 15.93
C LYS A 18 2.16 2.54 14.64
N ILE A 19 2.83 1.47 14.21
CA ILE A 19 3.63 1.46 12.98
C ILE A 19 2.84 0.77 11.89
N VAL A 20 2.74 1.40 10.72
CA VAL A 20 2.21 0.76 9.52
C VAL A 20 3.34 0.53 8.55
N VAL A 21 3.52 -0.71 8.13
CA VAL A 21 4.52 -1.17 7.18
C VAL A 21 3.83 -1.55 5.88
N VAL A 22 4.42 -1.18 4.74
CA VAL A 22 3.97 -1.65 3.43
C VAL A 22 5.06 -2.42 2.73
N GLY A 23 4.62 -3.31 1.84
CA GLY A 23 5.52 -4.14 1.07
C GLY A 23 4.74 -5.01 0.10
N TYR A 24 5.32 -6.17 -0.20
CA TYR A 24 4.68 -7.17 -1.04
C TYR A 24 4.99 -8.58 -0.58
N ARG A 25 4.10 -9.49 -0.96
CA ARG A 25 4.30 -10.93 -0.82
C ARG A 25 4.60 -11.53 -2.19
N GLU A 26 5.66 -12.32 -2.28
CA GLU A 26 5.99 -13.06 -3.49
C GLU A 26 5.06 -14.27 -3.64
N ASN A 27 3.98 -14.11 -4.39
CA ASN A 27 3.04 -15.17 -4.79
C ASN A 27 2.74 -15.07 -6.30
N LEU A 28 1.83 -15.89 -6.85
CA LEU A 28 1.54 -15.87 -8.29
C LEU A 28 1.05 -14.50 -8.80
N ASP A 29 0.45 -13.69 -7.92
CA ASP A 29 -0.17 -12.41 -8.24
C ASP A 29 0.57 -11.23 -7.57
N ASN A 30 1.73 -11.45 -6.93
CA ASN A 30 2.33 -10.63 -5.85
C ASN A 30 1.40 -9.55 -5.28
N ASP A 31 0.82 -9.76 -4.10
CA ASP A 31 -0.10 -8.77 -3.54
C ASP A 31 0.63 -7.63 -2.83
N ILE A 32 0.02 -6.44 -2.86
CA ILE A 32 0.36 -5.37 -1.92
C ILE A 32 -0.05 -5.84 -0.54
N VAL A 33 0.92 -5.82 0.38
CA VAL A 33 0.70 -6.17 1.79
C VAL A 33 0.94 -4.93 2.63
N ILE A 34 -0.02 -4.64 3.50
CA ILE A 34 0.08 -3.61 4.53
C ILE A 34 -0.10 -4.31 5.86
N VAL A 35 0.89 -4.16 6.73
CA VAL A 35 0.87 -4.72 8.07
C VAL A 35 0.85 -3.56 9.04
N ARG A 36 -0.08 -3.56 10.00
CA ARG A 36 0.00 -2.64 11.14
C ARG A 36 0.50 -3.39 12.37
N ASP A 37 1.64 -2.93 12.86
CA ASP A 37 2.29 -3.45 14.03
C ASP A 37 2.24 -2.50 15.23
N ILE A 38 2.36 -3.16 16.38
CA ILE A 38 2.67 -2.70 17.74
C ILE A 38 1.48 -2.71 18.72
N ASN A 39 1.36 -3.86 19.40
CA ASN A 39 1.31 -3.91 20.86
C ASN A 39 2.75 -3.99 21.43
N GLU A 40 2.97 -3.64 22.71
CA GLU A 40 4.32 -3.58 23.34
C GLU A 40 5.14 -4.89 23.23
N ASN A 41 4.48 -6.02 22.99
CA ASN A 41 5.08 -7.34 22.86
C ASN A 41 5.41 -7.75 21.41
N GLY A 42 5.25 -6.84 20.44
CA GLY A 42 5.53 -7.11 19.02
C GLY A 42 4.45 -7.93 18.30
N SER A 43 3.23 -8.01 18.85
CA SER A 43 2.10 -8.60 18.13
C SER A 43 1.40 -7.61 17.20
N LEU A 44 0.80 -8.16 16.14
CA LEU A 44 -0.03 -7.43 15.19
C LEU A 44 -1.22 -6.77 15.88
N ASP A 45 -1.59 -5.60 15.38
CA ASP A 45 -2.79 -4.91 15.84
C ASP A 45 -4.04 -5.44 15.10
N THR A 46 -4.77 -6.33 15.75
CA THR A 46 -5.99 -6.94 15.21
C THR A 46 -7.17 -5.97 15.03
N THR A 47 -7.05 -4.72 15.47
CA THR A 47 -8.03 -3.68 15.11
C THR A 47 -7.81 -3.10 13.70
N PHE A 48 -6.71 -3.48 13.04
CA PHE A 48 -6.43 -3.17 11.64
C PHE A 48 -6.84 -4.36 10.77
N ASP A 49 -7.82 -4.18 9.89
CA ASP A 49 -8.35 -5.24 9.00
C ASP A 49 -8.65 -6.60 9.69
N HIS A 50 -9.02 -6.57 10.97
CA HIS A 50 -9.35 -7.72 11.83
C HIS A 50 -8.17 -8.64 12.23
N ASP A 51 -7.14 -8.78 11.39
CA ASP A 51 -5.99 -9.66 11.64
C ASP A 51 -4.63 -8.93 11.63
N GLY A 52 -4.64 -7.62 11.42
CA GLY A 52 -3.44 -6.78 11.34
C GLY A 52 -2.85 -6.67 9.94
N ILE A 53 -3.42 -7.35 8.93
CA ILE A 53 -2.84 -7.51 7.60
C ILE A 53 -3.87 -7.20 6.52
N VAL A 54 -3.62 -6.16 5.75
CA VAL A 54 -4.37 -5.89 4.51
C VAL A 54 -3.60 -6.48 3.34
N THR A 55 -4.29 -7.26 2.52
CA THR A 55 -3.78 -7.71 1.22
C THR A 55 -4.65 -7.13 0.12
N THR A 56 -4.06 -6.48 -0.88
CA THR A 56 -4.82 -5.88 -1.99
C THR A 56 -4.23 -6.27 -3.34
N THR A 57 -5.03 -6.99 -4.12
CA THR A 57 -4.75 -7.30 -5.52
C THR A 57 -5.28 -6.16 -6.40
N VAL A 58 -4.42 -5.54 -7.20
CA VAL A 58 -4.84 -4.47 -8.13
C VAL A 58 -5.42 -5.08 -9.42
N PHE A 59 -4.70 -6.02 -10.04
CA PHE A 59 -5.18 -6.81 -11.17
C PHE A 59 -4.90 -8.29 -10.89
N ARG A 60 -5.86 -9.15 -11.20
CA ARG A 60 -5.68 -10.61 -11.08
C ARG A 60 -4.58 -11.09 -12.02
N TYR A 61 -3.79 -12.07 -11.58
CA TYR A 61 -2.72 -12.67 -12.39
C TYR A 61 -1.63 -11.69 -12.82
N GLN A 62 -1.46 -10.60 -12.08
CA GLN A 62 -0.45 -9.58 -12.34
C GLN A 62 0.23 -9.23 -11.03
N TYR A 63 1.56 -9.25 -11.01
CA TYR A 63 2.29 -8.85 -9.81
C TYR A 63 2.07 -7.36 -9.49
N CYS A 64 1.88 -7.05 -8.21
CA CYS A 64 1.89 -5.70 -7.67
C CYS A 64 2.86 -5.59 -6.48
N LYS A 65 3.41 -4.40 -6.29
CA LYS A 65 4.37 -4.12 -5.23
C LYS A 65 4.13 -2.74 -4.67
N ALA A 66 4.06 -2.63 -3.34
CA ALA A 66 4.07 -1.34 -2.65
C ALA A 66 5.50 -1.00 -2.23
N TYR A 67 5.90 0.24 -2.47
CA TYR A 67 7.25 0.76 -2.17
C TYR A 67 7.24 1.90 -1.19
N SER A 68 6.16 2.69 -1.13
CA SER A 68 6.11 3.88 -0.29
C SER A 68 4.73 4.01 0.34
N ILE A 69 4.73 4.52 1.57
CA ILE A 69 3.54 4.89 2.32
C ILE A 69 3.74 6.27 2.93
N VAL A 70 2.69 7.08 2.92
CA VAL A 70 2.64 8.34 3.65
C VAL A 70 1.37 8.41 4.49
N LEU A 71 1.49 8.97 5.70
CA LEU A 71 0.36 9.29 6.57
C LEU A 71 -0.15 10.69 6.23
N GLN A 72 -1.40 10.78 5.79
CA GLN A 72 -2.07 12.04 5.50
C GLN A 72 -2.55 12.72 6.80
N THR A 73 -2.80 14.03 6.74
CA THR A 73 -3.16 14.83 7.93
C THR A 73 -4.50 14.43 8.55
N ASP A 74 -5.40 13.85 7.76
CA ASP A 74 -6.69 13.30 8.18
C ASP A 74 -6.58 11.88 8.77
N GLY A 75 -5.36 11.32 8.85
CA GLY A 75 -5.09 9.99 9.40
C GLY A 75 -5.19 8.86 8.37
N LYS A 76 -5.51 9.16 7.11
CA LYS A 76 -5.51 8.17 6.03
C LYS A 76 -4.11 7.83 5.57
N LEU A 77 -3.96 6.64 4.98
CA LEU A 77 -2.68 6.12 4.51
C LEU A 77 -2.71 6.14 2.98
N LEU A 78 -1.76 6.83 2.35
CA LEU A 78 -1.59 6.80 0.91
C LEU A 78 -0.37 5.94 0.58
N VAL A 79 -0.60 4.87 -0.19
CA VAL A 79 0.40 3.88 -0.58
C VAL A 79 0.64 3.99 -2.07
N SER A 80 1.89 3.83 -2.49
CA SER A 80 2.24 3.73 -3.90
C SER A 80 3.15 2.56 -4.21
N GLY A 81 3.08 2.15 -5.46
CA GLY A 81 4.13 1.40 -6.10
C GLY A 81 3.76 1.15 -7.55
N PHE A 82 3.89 -0.10 -7.99
CA PHE A 82 3.50 -0.48 -9.34
C PHE A 82 2.69 -1.76 -9.38
N SER A 83 1.99 -1.97 -10.49
CA SER A 83 1.42 -3.24 -10.88
C SER A 83 1.75 -3.51 -12.34
N SER A 84 1.89 -4.79 -12.68
CA SER A 84 1.91 -5.21 -14.08
C SER A 84 0.52 -5.11 -14.69
N PHE A 85 0.46 -4.69 -15.94
CA PHE A 85 -0.75 -4.70 -16.75
C PHE A 85 -0.38 -5.07 -18.18
N GLY A 86 -0.58 -6.35 -18.51
CA GLY A 86 -0.06 -6.93 -19.75
C GLY A 86 1.48 -6.99 -19.71
N ASN A 87 2.13 -6.34 -20.67
CA ASN A 87 3.61 -6.31 -20.76
C ASN A 87 4.24 -5.06 -20.12
N ASN A 88 3.43 -4.19 -19.49
CA ASN A 88 3.88 -2.92 -18.96
C ASN A 88 3.77 -2.86 -17.44
N LEU A 89 4.62 -2.04 -16.84
CA LEU A 89 4.46 -1.58 -15.46
C LEU A 89 3.73 -0.26 -15.42
N ILE A 90 2.67 -0.21 -14.62
CA ILE A 90 1.91 1.01 -14.36
C ILE A 90 2.03 1.40 -12.90
N ILE A 91 1.92 2.69 -12.64
CA ILE A 91 1.88 3.23 -11.29
C ILE A 91 0.54 2.86 -10.66
N VAL A 92 0.58 2.50 -9.38
CA VAL A 92 -0.62 2.31 -8.56
C VAL A 92 -0.53 3.19 -7.32
N LEU A 93 -1.62 3.87 -7.00
CA LEU A 93 -1.85 4.55 -5.74
C LEU A 93 -3.07 3.94 -5.07
N LEU A 94 -2.93 3.60 -3.79
CA LEU A 94 -4.01 3.07 -2.98
C LEU A 94 -4.18 3.94 -1.74
N ARG A 95 -5.42 4.25 -1.37
CA ARG A 95 -5.69 4.97 -0.13
C ARG A 95 -6.47 4.10 0.83
N TYR A 96 -6.00 4.02 2.07
CA TYR A 96 -6.62 3.28 3.15
C TYR A 96 -7.04 4.21 4.28
N ASN A 97 -8.13 3.85 4.94
CA ASN A 97 -8.52 4.42 6.21
C ASN A 97 -7.54 3.98 7.32
N ILE A 98 -7.60 4.68 8.45
CA ILE A 98 -6.71 4.42 9.59
C ILE A 98 -6.85 2.99 10.16
N ASN A 99 -8.00 2.34 9.94
CA ASN A 99 -8.28 0.96 10.36
C ASN A 99 -7.89 -0.10 9.31
N GLY A 100 -7.25 0.29 8.21
CA GLY A 100 -6.80 -0.62 7.16
C GLY A 100 -7.81 -0.89 6.07
N SER A 101 -9.07 -0.46 6.21
CA SER A 101 -10.03 -0.62 5.11
C SER A 101 -9.70 0.32 3.94
N LEU A 102 -9.89 -0.14 2.71
CA LEU A 102 -9.68 0.67 1.51
C LEU A 102 -10.66 1.86 1.49
N ASP A 103 -10.16 3.07 1.25
CA ASP A 103 -10.96 4.30 1.23
C ASP A 103 -11.61 4.52 -0.14
N THR A 104 -12.83 4.02 -0.31
CA THR A 104 -13.58 4.14 -1.57
C THR A 104 -13.99 5.58 -1.91
N SER A 105 -13.85 6.56 -0.99
CA SER A 105 -14.00 7.97 -1.35
C SER A 105 -12.86 8.50 -2.22
N PHE A 106 -11.74 7.77 -2.30
CA PHE A 106 -10.64 8.06 -3.22
C PHE A 106 -10.87 7.37 -4.57
N ASN A 107 -11.14 8.14 -5.62
CA ASN A 107 -11.36 7.61 -6.98
C ASN A 107 -12.44 6.50 -7.07
N HIS A 108 -13.45 6.53 -6.20
CA HIS A 108 -14.57 5.56 -6.10
C HIS A 108 -14.20 4.11 -5.73
N SER A 109 -12.95 3.71 -5.90
CA SER A 109 -12.47 2.35 -5.63
C SER A 109 -11.40 2.29 -4.54
N GLY A 110 -10.84 3.43 -4.14
CA GLY A 110 -9.63 3.50 -3.31
C GLY A 110 -8.33 3.29 -4.07
N ILE A 111 -8.40 3.07 -5.39
CA ILE A 111 -7.26 2.73 -6.24
C ILE A 111 -7.21 3.69 -7.43
N VAL A 112 -6.04 4.26 -7.69
CA VAL A 112 -5.72 5.00 -8.92
C VAL A 112 -4.62 4.27 -9.64
N THR A 113 -4.78 4.04 -10.93
CA THR A 113 -3.76 3.49 -11.81
C THR A 113 -3.34 4.56 -12.82
N LEU A 114 -2.04 4.68 -13.07
CA LEU A 114 -1.50 5.65 -14.02
C LEU A 114 -0.45 4.98 -14.91
N ALA A 115 -0.70 4.99 -16.22
CA ALA A 115 0.28 4.65 -17.23
C ALA A 115 0.87 5.94 -17.82
N ILE A 116 2.18 6.12 -17.77
CA ILE A 116 2.86 7.24 -18.43
C ILE A 116 3.41 6.73 -19.77
N GLY A 117 2.59 6.81 -20.81
CA GLY A 117 2.94 6.34 -22.15
C GLY A 117 2.95 4.81 -22.30
N SER A 118 3.64 4.32 -23.35
CA SER A 118 3.70 2.89 -23.71
C SER A 118 4.90 2.14 -23.13
N TYR A 119 5.60 2.73 -22.16
CA TYR A 119 6.83 2.18 -21.57
C TYR A 119 6.65 1.88 -20.07
N SER A 120 7.40 0.90 -19.57
CA SER A 120 7.40 0.52 -18.15
C SER A 120 7.78 1.69 -17.26
N THR A 121 6.90 2.05 -16.33
CA THR A 121 7.12 3.14 -15.37
C THR A 121 7.38 2.59 -13.96
N HIS A 122 8.33 3.18 -13.25
CA HIS A 122 8.62 2.86 -11.84
C HIS A 122 8.44 4.13 -10.98
N ILE A 123 7.81 3.98 -9.82
CA ILE A 123 7.89 4.96 -8.73
C ILE A 123 8.54 4.26 -7.53
N TYR A 124 9.66 4.82 -7.09
CA TYR A 124 10.39 4.31 -5.93
C TYR A 124 10.06 5.05 -4.63
N SER A 125 9.54 6.27 -4.73
CA SER A 125 9.28 7.11 -3.56
C SER A 125 8.16 8.12 -3.84
N MET A 126 7.39 8.44 -2.81
CA MET A 126 6.46 9.55 -2.78
C MET A 126 6.77 10.49 -1.61
N ALA A 127 6.49 11.77 -1.81
CA ALA A 127 6.47 12.77 -0.75
C ALA A 127 5.08 13.43 -0.70
N LEU A 128 4.61 13.75 0.50
CA LEU A 128 3.35 14.46 0.68
C LEU A 128 3.53 15.94 0.32
N GLN A 129 2.78 16.44 -0.66
CA GLN A 129 2.64 17.87 -0.89
C GLN A 129 1.42 18.39 -0.12
N ARG A 130 1.61 19.35 0.80
CA ARG A 130 0.49 20.09 1.39
C ARG A 130 -0.13 20.97 0.31
N MET A 131 -1.44 20.88 0.11
CA MET A 131 -2.16 21.93 -0.59
C MET A 131 -2.30 23.11 0.35
N GLU A 132 -1.54 24.18 0.12
CA GLU A 132 -1.96 25.49 0.58
C GLU A 132 -3.23 25.83 -0.21
N LYS A 133 -4.38 25.87 0.46
CA LYS A 133 -5.58 26.44 -0.15
C LYS A 133 -5.26 27.89 -0.48
N LEU A 134 -5.29 28.26 -1.76
CA LEU A 134 -5.35 29.64 -2.22
C LEU A 134 -6.63 30.33 -1.70
#